data_AF-R7SS31-F1
#
_entry.id   AF-R7SS31-F1
#
_cell.length_a   1.000
_cell.length_b   1.000
_cell.length_c   1.000
_cell.angle_alpha   90.00
_cell.angle_beta   90.00
_cell.angle_gamma   90.00
#
_symmetry.space_group_name_H-M   'P 1'
#
loop_
_entity.id
_entity.type
_entity.pdbx_description
1 polymer ?
#
loop_
_entity_poly.entity_id
_entity_poly.type
_entity_poly.pdbx_seq_one_letter_code
_entity_poly.pdbx_strand_id
1 'polypeptide(L)'
;MNEQEQFEGEAVDANNAIAELLRDYKRWKSAKTMTVHNCPSPFTSLDLLPLPTCRPSQPCCGIFAIPTELKQTACSQIDSARDMASLSRTCRFMAEFLEDFRYHEVAVRSPAGLASLCRGLSSVKVDRLGRTRAERLRVLTISWMTTASLPRTRSDLNWVLSRVPNVRHLSVDIPVSDLEGNAAISVPVTRQIPLDHLQSLSSLTTTATLVRRLRSPVPSLTCLAVDMVYPLDAAVLTEISRTFGQTLEKLRLVRAFHNRHSYSWQSPARVCDALLAPRLEHLELWDRATMEDTGLDSTDLVADNSPLHMHASAGVPALRTLMWAPAWRGASSTDTKRFKIVMRTYRAHLLAILEPIALAICVSDTHAYLAWSKEDRTRHKAPSLVEVTSEMWEKCL
;
A
#
# COMPACT_ATOMS: atom_id res chain seq x y z
N MET A 1 -25.60 -26.98 26.18
CA MET A 1 -24.55 -27.25 25.18
C MET A 1 -23.46 -26.22 25.40
N ASN A 2 -22.25 -26.68 25.74
CA ASN A 2 -21.15 -25.89 26.29
C ASN A 2 -20.39 -25.11 25.19
N GLU A 3 -20.12 -23.83 25.41
CA GLU A 3 -19.25 -22.96 24.59
C GLU A 3 -17.75 -23.14 24.89
N GLN A 4 -17.37 -24.23 25.55
CA GLN A 4 -16.00 -24.46 26.03
C GLN A 4 -15.16 -25.35 25.10
N GLU A 5 -15.76 -25.94 24.06
CA GLU A 5 -15.05 -26.81 23.11
C GLU A 5 -14.55 -26.09 21.83
N GLN A 6 -14.88 -24.81 21.64
CA GLN A 6 -14.53 -24.08 20.41
C GLN A 6 -13.19 -23.31 20.50
N PHE A 7 -12.60 -23.17 21.69
CA PHE A 7 -11.34 -22.44 21.91
C PHE A 7 -10.07 -23.32 21.95
N GLU A 8 -10.20 -24.64 21.98
CA GLU A 8 -9.04 -25.55 21.94
C GLU A 8 -8.57 -25.87 20.52
N GLY A 9 -9.35 -25.56 19.47
CA GLY A 9 -8.99 -25.81 18.08
C GLY A 9 -7.96 -24.84 17.48
N GLU A 10 -8.02 -23.54 17.81
CA GLU A 10 -7.17 -22.52 17.18
C GLU A 10 -5.76 -22.41 17.81
N ALA A 11 -5.61 -22.72 19.10
CA ALA A 11 -4.29 -22.74 19.75
C ALA A 11 -3.39 -23.90 19.30
N VAL A 12 -3.98 -24.95 18.74
CA VAL A 12 -3.28 -26.10 18.16
C VAL A 12 -2.60 -25.72 16.84
N ASP A 13 -3.17 -24.77 16.08
CA ASP A 13 -2.64 -24.38 14.77
C ASP A 13 -1.37 -23.51 14.86
N ALA A 14 -1.30 -22.56 15.80
CA ALA A 14 -0.09 -21.74 15.96
C ALA A 14 1.12 -22.56 16.44
N ASN A 15 0.90 -23.55 17.31
CA ASN A 15 1.95 -24.46 17.76
C ASN A 15 2.37 -25.43 16.65
N ASN A 16 1.44 -25.85 15.78
CA ASN A 16 1.75 -26.66 14.60
C ASN A 16 2.58 -25.89 13.57
N ALA A 17 2.25 -24.62 13.31
CA ALA A 17 3.00 -23.75 12.40
C ALA A 17 4.45 -23.51 12.88
N ILE A 18 4.63 -23.28 14.19
CA ILE A 18 5.97 -23.17 14.80
C ILE A 18 6.71 -24.52 14.72
N ALA A 19 6.02 -25.64 14.92
CA ALA A 19 6.61 -26.97 14.83
C ALA A 19 7.00 -27.38 13.39
N GLU A 20 6.28 -26.91 12.36
CA GLU A 20 6.66 -27.08 10.96
C GLU A 20 7.88 -26.24 10.59
N LEU A 21 7.91 -24.96 10.97
CA LEU A 21 9.07 -24.09 10.76
C LEU A 21 10.34 -24.64 11.42
N LEU A 22 10.22 -25.20 12.62
CA LEU A 22 11.34 -25.86 13.31
C LEU A 22 11.75 -27.18 12.64
N ARG A 23 10.82 -27.92 12.01
CA ARG A 23 11.13 -29.13 11.23
C ARG A 23 11.88 -28.80 9.94
N ASP A 24 11.49 -27.75 9.23
CA ASP A 24 12.16 -27.35 8.01
C ASP A 24 13.55 -26.74 8.27
N TYR A 25 13.71 -26.00 9.38
CA TYR A 25 15.03 -25.58 9.83
C TYR A 25 15.96 -26.77 10.18
N LYS A 26 15.42 -27.81 10.84
CA LYS A 26 16.18 -29.05 11.09
C LYS A 26 16.55 -29.78 9.80
N ARG A 27 15.64 -29.86 8.82
CA ARG A 27 15.92 -30.45 7.49
C ARG A 27 17.02 -29.69 6.75
N TRP A 28 16.97 -28.36 6.78
CA TRP A 28 18.01 -27.50 6.20
C TRP A 28 19.38 -27.70 6.85
N LYS A 29 19.41 -27.84 8.19
CA LYS A 29 20.65 -28.11 8.94
C LYS A 29 21.21 -29.51 8.68
N SER A 30 20.35 -30.52 8.55
CA SER A 30 20.76 -31.89 8.19
C SER A 30 21.28 -31.99 6.75
N ALA A 31 20.69 -31.25 5.81
CA ALA A 31 21.18 -31.17 4.43
C ALA A 31 22.56 -30.51 4.31
N LYS A 32 22.96 -29.70 5.30
CA LYS A 32 24.27 -29.02 5.34
C LYS A 32 25.36 -29.84 6.05
N THR A 33 25.02 -31.00 6.60
CA THR A 33 25.93 -31.87 7.36
C THR A 33 26.07 -33.24 6.68
N MET A 34 26.43 -33.27 5.40
CA MET A 34 26.94 -34.48 4.74
C MET A 34 28.31 -34.21 4.15
N THR A 35 29.34 -34.43 4.96
CA THR A 35 30.62 -35.05 4.58
C THR A 35 31.42 -35.32 5.86
N VAL A 36 31.67 -36.60 6.17
CA VAL A 36 32.94 -37.20 6.66
C VAL A 36 32.66 -38.52 7.42
N HIS A 37 33.05 -39.61 6.76
CA HIS A 37 33.49 -40.97 7.15
C HIS A 37 32.97 -41.78 8.37
N ASN A 38 32.49 -43.00 8.03
CA ASN A 38 32.56 -44.36 8.63
C ASN A 38 33.59 -44.55 9.78
N CYS A 39 33.41 -45.33 10.86
CA CYS A 39 32.96 -46.74 11.08
C CYS A 39 32.94 -47.01 12.64
N PRO A 40 32.68 -48.22 13.21
CA PRO A 40 31.49 -49.09 13.20
C PRO A 40 30.86 -49.36 14.63
N SER A 41 29.71 -50.05 14.65
CA SER A 41 28.81 -50.64 15.69
C SER A 41 29.40 -51.09 17.07
N PRO A 42 28.61 -51.47 18.14
CA PRO A 42 27.25 -52.06 18.12
C PRO A 42 26.25 -51.71 19.27
N PHE A 43 24.99 -52.18 19.12
CA PHE A 43 23.89 -52.48 20.10
C PHE A 43 23.82 -51.68 21.43
N THR A 44 22.67 -51.19 21.92
CA THR A 44 21.59 -52.00 22.54
C THR A 44 20.37 -51.13 22.88
N SER A 45 19.24 -51.82 23.05
CA SER A 45 17.89 -51.43 23.47
C SER A 45 17.73 -50.34 24.54
N LEU A 46 16.61 -49.62 24.40
CA LEU A 46 15.84 -48.84 25.38
C LEU A 46 16.15 -49.11 26.86
N ASP A 47 16.48 -48.05 27.58
CA ASP A 47 16.01 -47.85 28.96
C ASP A 47 15.67 -46.38 29.20
N LEU A 48 14.48 -46.17 29.76
CA LEU A 48 13.86 -44.90 30.11
C LEU A 48 14.70 -44.18 31.17
N LEU A 49 15.47 -43.17 30.77
CA LEU A 49 16.02 -42.20 31.71
C LEU A 49 14.96 -41.14 32.02
N PRO A 50 14.77 -40.76 33.30
CA PRO A 50 13.80 -39.77 33.69
C PRO A 50 14.16 -38.41 33.09
N LEU A 51 13.13 -37.72 32.57
CA LEU A 51 13.22 -36.34 32.09
C LEU A 51 13.97 -35.49 33.12
N PRO A 52 15.01 -34.73 32.71
CA PRO A 52 15.71 -33.87 33.64
C PRO A 52 14.75 -32.80 34.13
N THR A 53 14.67 -32.64 35.44
CA THR A 53 13.97 -31.55 36.10
C THR A 53 14.53 -30.22 35.60
N CYS A 54 13.75 -29.53 34.76
CA CYS A 54 14.09 -28.22 34.22
C CYS A 54 14.30 -27.23 35.38
N ARG A 55 15.54 -26.75 35.55
CA ARG A 55 15.84 -25.61 36.41
C ARG A 55 15.25 -24.32 35.79
N PRO A 56 14.67 -23.39 36.56
CA PRO A 56 13.97 -22.21 36.03
C PRO A 56 14.87 -21.07 35.49
N SER A 57 16.14 -21.31 35.14
CA SER A 57 17.11 -20.20 34.99
C SER A 57 17.93 -20.15 33.70
N GLN A 58 17.56 -20.86 32.63
CA GLN A 58 18.14 -20.62 31.30
C GLN A 58 17.03 -20.57 30.24
N PRO A 59 16.84 -19.43 29.53
CA PRO A 59 15.91 -19.39 28.41
C PRO A 59 16.46 -20.31 27.31
N CYS A 60 15.68 -21.32 26.90
CA CYS A 60 16.04 -22.18 25.78
C CYS A 60 16.32 -21.33 24.52
N CYS A 61 17.59 -21.25 24.13
CA CYS A 61 18.16 -20.26 23.21
C CYS A 61 17.82 -20.45 21.71
N GLY A 62 16.69 -21.06 21.36
CA GLY A 62 16.29 -21.22 19.96
C GLY A 62 15.97 -19.88 19.29
N ILE A 63 15.13 -19.06 19.95
CA ILE A 63 14.66 -17.78 19.40
C ILE A 63 15.79 -16.75 19.23
N PHE A 64 16.79 -16.74 20.10
CA PHE A 64 17.91 -15.80 20.00
C PHE A 64 18.76 -16.05 18.75
N ALA A 65 18.89 -17.31 18.32
CA ALA A 65 19.66 -17.70 17.14
C ALA A 65 18.93 -17.46 15.81
N ILE A 66 17.63 -17.15 15.83
CA ILE A 66 16.87 -16.85 14.61
C ILE A 66 17.29 -15.44 14.11
N PRO A 67 17.67 -15.28 12.84
CA PRO A 67 17.90 -13.97 12.22
C PRO A 67 16.74 -13.00 12.44
N THR A 68 17.05 -11.72 12.58
CA THR A 68 16.06 -10.65 12.80
C THR A 68 15.02 -10.63 11.69
N GLU A 69 15.44 -10.87 10.46
CA GLU A 69 14.61 -10.88 9.26
C GLU A 69 13.54 -11.98 9.35
N LEU A 70 13.92 -13.20 9.75
CA LEU A 70 12.98 -14.30 9.93
C LEU A 70 12.01 -14.06 11.10
N LYS A 71 12.46 -13.38 12.16
CA LYS A 71 11.57 -12.97 13.26
C LYS A 71 10.55 -11.94 12.79
N GLN A 72 10.98 -10.98 11.97
CA GLN A 72 10.11 -9.96 11.39
C GLN A 72 9.08 -10.60 10.46
N THR A 73 9.50 -11.52 9.57
CA THR A 73 8.58 -12.28 8.72
C THR A 73 7.59 -13.10 9.54
N ALA A 74 8.03 -13.76 10.61
CA ALA A 74 7.11 -14.49 11.47
C ALA A 74 6.10 -13.56 12.16
N CYS A 75 6.55 -12.39 12.64
CA CYS A 75 5.67 -11.42 13.30
C CYS A 75 4.73 -10.70 12.33
N SER A 76 5.14 -10.50 11.06
CA SER A 76 4.28 -9.89 10.03
C SER A 76 3.14 -10.79 9.60
N GLN A 77 3.21 -12.10 9.88
CA GLN A 77 2.14 -13.07 9.64
C GLN A 77 1.15 -13.15 10.81
N ILE A 78 1.41 -12.46 11.93
CA ILE A 78 0.53 -12.44 13.09
C ILE A 78 -0.39 -11.22 12.99
N ASP A 79 -1.55 -11.39 12.37
CA ASP A 79 -2.54 -10.32 12.19
C ASP A 79 -3.23 -9.91 13.50
N SER A 80 -3.25 -10.81 14.48
CA SER A 80 -3.93 -10.64 15.75
C SER A 80 -3.10 -9.83 16.76
N ALA A 81 -3.61 -8.64 17.11
CA ALA A 81 -3.03 -7.81 18.16
C ALA A 81 -3.01 -8.52 19.53
N ARG A 82 -3.94 -9.43 19.77
CA ARG A 82 -3.98 -10.26 20.99
C ARG A 82 -2.82 -11.24 21.01
N ASP A 83 -2.53 -11.90 19.90
CA ASP A 83 -1.46 -12.90 19.82
C ASP A 83 -0.10 -12.24 19.87
N MET A 84 0.05 -11.08 19.22
CA MET A 84 1.22 -10.22 19.41
C MET A 84 1.40 -9.79 20.87
N ALA A 85 0.32 -9.54 21.62
CA ALA A 85 0.41 -9.21 23.04
C ALA A 85 0.81 -10.43 23.89
N SER A 86 0.22 -11.60 23.62
CA SER A 86 0.60 -12.86 24.26
C SER A 86 2.07 -13.18 24.00
N LEU A 87 2.55 -13.01 22.77
CA LEU A 87 3.95 -13.23 22.39
C LEU A 87 4.89 -12.28 23.14
N SER A 88 4.49 -11.01 23.33
CA SER A 88 5.28 -10.05 24.11
C SER A 88 5.43 -10.43 25.59
N ARG A 89 4.52 -11.24 26.14
CA ARG A 89 4.59 -11.71 27.53
C ARG A 89 5.46 -12.96 27.71
N THR A 90 5.82 -13.66 26.64
CA THR A 90 6.57 -14.94 26.73
C THR A 90 7.95 -14.77 27.34
N CYS A 91 8.69 -13.75 26.95
CA CYS A 91 9.96 -13.39 27.57
C CYS A 91 10.32 -11.92 27.29
N ARG A 92 11.22 -11.37 28.11
CA ARG A 92 11.70 -9.99 27.97
C ARG A 92 12.28 -9.69 26.59
N PHE A 93 12.98 -10.65 25.98
CA PHE A 93 13.54 -10.48 24.64
C PHE A 93 12.43 -10.30 23.60
N MET A 94 11.38 -11.13 23.63
CA MET A 94 10.24 -10.99 22.73
C MET A 94 9.47 -9.71 23.00
N ALA A 95 9.35 -9.28 24.27
CA ALA A 95 8.76 -8.00 24.63
C ALA A 95 9.50 -6.83 23.94
N GLU A 96 10.83 -6.78 24.08
CA GLU A 96 11.68 -5.75 23.50
C GLU A 96 11.68 -5.83 21.96
N PHE A 97 11.80 -7.02 21.38
CA PHE A 97 11.78 -7.22 19.93
C PHE A 97 10.43 -6.80 19.30
N LEU A 98 9.31 -7.14 19.95
CA LEU A 98 7.99 -6.78 19.45
C LEU A 98 7.68 -5.31 19.67
N GLU A 99 8.12 -4.73 20.79
CA GLU A 99 8.12 -3.28 20.93
C GLU A 99 8.94 -2.65 19.79
N ASP A 100 10.03 -3.29 19.39
CA ASP A 100 10.82 -2.82 18.28
C ASP A 100 10.12 -2.93 16.92
N PHE A 101 9.49 -4.06 16.65
CA PHE A 101 8.78 -4.32 15.41
C PHE A 101 7.52 -3.44 15.26
N ARG A 102 6.72 -3.31 16.32
CA ARG A 102 5.42 -2.62 16.30
C ARG A 102 5.48 -1.13 15.98
N TYR A 103 6.61 -0.48 16.25
CA TYR A 103 6.78 0.95 15.96
C TYR A 103 7.52 1.19 14.64
N HIS A 104 7.75 0.16 13.83
CA HIS A 104 8.21 0.36 12.45
C HIS A 104 7.06 0.78 11.54
N GLU A 105 5.94 0.06 11.65
CA GLU A 105 4.70 0.27 10.91
C GLU A 105 3.53 0.34 11.87
N VAL A 106 2.76 1.42 11.79
CA VAL A 106 1.58 1.63 12.64
C VAL A 106 0.38 1.93 11.79
N ALA A 107 -0.68 1.14 11.97
CA ALA A 107 -2.00 1.41 11.42
C ALA A 107 -2.98 1.87 12.53
N VAL A 108 -3.57 3.04 12.33
CA VAL A 108 -4.56 3.65 13.19
C VAL A 108 -5.91 3.61 12.47
N ARG A 109 -6.84 2.80 13.01
CA ARG A 109 -8.16 2.58 12.40
C ARG A 109 -9.33 3.26 13.12
N SER A 110 -9.04 4.13 14.09
CA SER A 110 -10.06 4.87 14.83
C SER A 110 -9.49 6.12 15.53
N PRO A 111 -10.33 7.12 15.86
CA PRO A 111 -9.93 8.28 16.65
C PRO A 111 -9.31 7.91 18.02
N ALA A 112 -9.85 6.88 18.69
CA ALA A 112 -9.30 6.39 19.96
C ALA A 112 -7.92 5.73 19.79
N GLY A 113 -7.68 5.10 18.64
CA GLY A 113 -6.36 4.60 18.25
C GLY A 113 -5.35 5.73 18.09
N LEU A 114 -5.76 6.85 17.46
CA LEU A 114 -4.91 8.03 17.29
C LEU A 114 -4.51 8.65 18.64
N ALA A 115 -5.47 8.83 19.55
CA ALA A 115 -5.19 9.31 20.90
C ALA A 115 -4.27 8.35 21.69
N SER A 116 -4.37 7.04 21.45
CA SER A 116 -3.48 6.04 22.03
C SER A 116 -2.08 6.11 21.44
N LEU A 117 -1.96 6.39 20.13
CA LEU A 117 -0.68 6.67 19.49
C LEU A 117 -0.03 7.93 20.06
N CYS A 118 -0.79 9.03 20.25
CA CYS A 118 -0.28 10.25 20.90
C CYS A 118 0.37 9.95 22.25
N ARG A 119 -0.33 9.19 23.12
CA ARG A 119 0.19 8.76 24.42
C ARG A 119 1.42 7.85 24.28
N GLY A 120 1.39 6.94 23.31
CA GLY A 120 2.49 6.02 23.04
C GLY A 120 3.78 6.71 22.60
N LEU A 121 3.66 7.71 21.72
CA LEU A 121 4.77 8.53 21.19
C LEU A 121 5.26 9.58 22.20
N SER A 122 4.44 9.98 23.16
CA SER A 122 4.84 10.90 24.25
C SER A 122 5.78 10.24 25.26
N SER A 123 5.93 8.92 25.23
CA SER A 123 6.81 8.19 26.14
C SER A 123 8.28 8.43 25.78
N VAL A 124 9.10 8.78 26.77
CA VAL A 124 10.56 8.98 26.63
C VAL A 124 11.33 7.64 26.59
N LYS A 125 10.63 6.51 26.42
CA LYS A 125 11.28 5.21 26.29
C LYS A 125 12.08 5.17 24.99
N VAL A 126 13.37 4.86 25.13
CA VAL A 126 14.31 4.68 24.01
C VAL A 126 14.63 3.20 23.84
N ASP A 127 14.86 2.79 22.60
CA ASP A 127 15.37 1.47 22.26
C ASP A 127 16.85 1.31 22.65
N ARG A 128 17.43 0.14 22.36
CA ARG A 128 18.85 -0.15 22.61
C ARG A 128 19.82 0.76 21.83
N LEU A 129 19.33 1.44 20.79
CA LEU A 129 20.08 2.38 19.96
C LEU A 129 19.81 3.84 20.37
N GLY A 130 19.13 4.07 21.49
CA GLY A 130 18.82 5.40 22.00
C GLY A 130 17.69 6.11 21.24
N ARG A 131 16.95 5.39 20.38
CA ARG A 131 15.88 5.99 19.56
C ARG A 131 14.54 5.88 20.26
N THR A 132 13.81 6.99 20.26
CA THR A 132 12.42 7.04 20.72
C THR A 132 11.50 6.26 19.78
N ARG A 133 10.31 5.87 20.25
CA ARG A 133 9.27 5.24 19.40
C ARG A 133 8.94 6.10 18.17
N ALA A 134 8.94 7.41 18.32
CA ALA A 134 8.63 8.36 17.25
C ALA A 134 9.71 8.37 16.16
N GLU A 135 10.99 8.27 16.53
CA GLU A 135 12.11 8.19 15.59
C GLU A 135 12.19 6.86 14.85
N ARG A 136 11.50 5.83 15.32
CA ARG A 136 11.52 4.46 14.76
C ARG A 136 10.41 4.22 13.75
N LEU A 137 9.37 5.03 13.80
CA LEU A 137 8.25 4.98 12.86
C LEU A 137 8.71 5.28 11.43
N ARG A 138 8.34 4.40 10.50
CA ARG A 138 8.66 4.49 9.07
C ARG A 138 7.40 4.48 8.21
N VAL A 139 6.42 3.68 8.58
CA VAL A 139 5.13 3.59 7.89
C VAL A 139 4.01 3.97 8.86
N LEU A 140 3.18 4.93 8.47
CA LEU A 140 2.04 5.38 9.25
C LEU A 140 0.78 5.38 8.38
N THR A 141 -0.17 4.52 8.74
CA THR A 141 -1.49 4.44 8.10
C THR A 141 -2.54 4.95 9.07
N ILE A 142 -3.32 5.93 8.66
CA ILE A 142 -4.39 6.56 9.45
C ILE A 142 -5.63 6.50 8.59
N SER A 143 -6.60 5.65 8.94
CA SER A 143 -7.81 5.51 8.14
C SER A 143 -9.02 5.07 8.94
N TRP A 144 -10.16 5.73 8.80
CA TRP A 144 -11.43 5.24 9.33
C TRP A 144 -12.60 5.83 8.55
N MET A 145 -13.72 5.11 8.52
CA MET A 145 -14.91 5.49 7.76
C MET A 145 -15.95 6.24 8.60
N THR A 146 -15.78 6.26 9.93
CA THR A 146 -16.81 6.79 10.85
C THR A 146 -16.72 8.31 10.96
N THR A 147 -17.83 9.01 10.71
CA THR A 147 -18.00 10.46 10.97
C THR A 147 -18.23 10.81 12.44
N ALA A 148 -18.14 9.81 13.32
CA ALA A 148 -18.21 10.00 14.76
C ALA A 148 -16.93 10.69 15.23
N SER A 149 -16.89 12.00 15.08
CA SER A 149 -15.74 12.83 15.43
C SER A 149 -15.55 12.87 16.94
N LEU A 150 -14.33 12.61 17.41
CA LEU A 150 -13.88 13.15 18.70
C LEU A 150 -13.38 14.59 18.46
N PRO A 151 -13.67 15.55 19.35
CA PRO A 151 -13.26 16.95 19.19
C PRO A 151 -11.73 17.17 19.14
N ARG A 152 -10.92 16.14 19.43
CA ARG A 152 -9.45 16.20 19.44
C ARG A 152 -8.75 15.59 18.22
N THR A 153 -9.47 14.90 17.33
CA THR A 153 -8.85 14.10 16.25
C THR A 153 -7.85 14.91 15.41
N ARG A 154 -8.17 16.15 15.06
CA ARG A 154 -7.28 17.03 14.29
C ARG A 154 -6.03 17.44 15.06
N SER A 155 -6.19 17.86 16.32
CA SER A 155 -5.07 18.25 17.17
C SER A 155 -4.13 17.07 17.40
N ASP A 156 -4.70 15.88 17.61
CA ASP A 156 -3.95 14.63 17.74
C ASP A 156 -3.22 14.28 16.44
N LEU A 157 -3.84 14.43 15.27
CA LEU A 157 -3.21 14.19 13.97
C LEU A 157 -2.01 15.13 13.76
N ASN A 158 -2.20 16.43 13.93
CA ASN A 158 -1.14 17.42 13.79
C ASN A 158 0.01 17.14 14.77
N TRP A 159 -0.33 16.79 16.01
CA TRP A 159 0.66 16.44 17.02
C TRP A 159 1.47 15.21 16.61
N VAL A 160 0.82 14.13 16.14
CA VAL A 160 1.49 12.92 15.68
C VAL A 160 2.42 13.22 14.51
N LEU A 161 1.93 13.90 13.47
CA LEU A 161 2.72 14.22 12.27
C LEU A 161 3.93 15.09 12.61
N SER A 162 3.82 15.99 13.59
CA SER A 162 4.96 16.81 14.05
C SER A 162 6.06 16.02 14.79
N ARG A 163 5.76 14.80 15.24
CA ARG A 163 6.65 13.98 16.10
C ARG A 163 7.25 12.77 15.41
N VAL A 164 6.91 12.53 14.15
CA VAL A 164 7.31 11.31 13.42
C VAL A 164 8.18 11.66 12.20
N PRO A 165 9.33 12.34 12.41
CA PRO A 165 10.12 12.97 11.34
C PRO A 165 10.71 11.97 10.33
N ASN A 166 10.82 10.71 10.72
CA ASN A 166 11.43 9.65 9.93
C ASN A 166 10.40 8.79 9.16
N VAL A 167 9.11 9.16 9.17
CA VAL A 167 8.09 8.48 8.37
C VAL A 167 8.42 8.68 6.89
N ARG A 168 8.47 7.56 6.16
CA ARG A 168 8.73 7.48 4.72
C ARG A 168 7.45 7.25 3.92
N HIS A 169 6.51 6.51 4.51
CA HIS A 169 5.23 6.18 3.89
C HIS A 169 4.10 6.62 4.82
N LEU A 170 3.27 7.53 4.32
CA LEU A 170 2.10 8.05 5.03
C LEU A 170 0.85 7.71 4.24
N SER A 171 -0.13 7.07 4.88
CA SER A 171 -1.46 6.88 4.32
C SER A 171 -2.48 7.59 5.21
N VAL A 172 -3.24 8.53 4.67
CA VAL A 172 -4.29 9.27 5.41
C VAL A 172 -5.60 9.22 4.63
N ASP A 173 -6.55 8.47 5.17
CA ASP A 173 -7.91 8.35 4.63
C ASP A 173 -8.93 8.55 5.76
N ILE A 174 -9.22 9.81 6.06
CA ILE A 174 -10.11 10.21 7.16
C ILE A 174 -11.24 11.09 6.64
N PRO A 175 -12.47 11.00 7.20
CA PRO A 175 -13.59 11.80 6.75
C PRO A 175 -13.32 13.28 6.97
N VAL A 176 -13.66 14.10 5.99
CA VAL A 176 -13.37 15.55 5.99
C VAL A 176 -14.10 16.26 7.13
N SER A 177 -15.29 15.79 7.49
CA SER A 177 -16.09 16.30 8.62
C SER A 177 -15.34 16.23 9.96
N ASP A 178 -14.50 15.22 10.16
CA ASP A 178 -13.70 15.04 11.38
C ASP A 178 -12.56 16.05 11.52
N LEU A 179 -12.19 16.73 10.43
CA LEU A 179 -11.23 17.84 10.43
C LEU A 179 -11.90 19.20 10.63
N GLU A 180 -13.23 19.24 10.54
CA GLU A 180 -13.99 20.49 10.45
C GLU A 180 -14.76 20.88 11.72
N GLY A 181 -14.88 20.00 12.71
CA GLY A 181 -15.39 20.32 14.04
C GLY A 181 -16.63 21.24 14.01
N ASN A 182 -17.81 20.68 13.75
CA ASN A 182 -19.16 21.24 13.92
C ASN A 182 -19.31 22.76 14.13
N ALA A 183 -18.80 23.57 13.21
CA ALA A 183 -19.11 24.98 13.13
C ALA A 183 -19.75 25.23 11.76
N ALA A 184 -21.08 25.13 11.73
CA ALA A 184 -21.90 25.71 10.69
C ALA A 184 -21.61 27.22 10.65
N ILE A 185 -20.71 27.64 9.78
CA ILE A 185 -20.56 28.97 9.17
C ILE A 185 -19.50 28.77 8.08
N SER A 186 -19.77 29.29 6.90
CA SER A 186 -18.82 29.57 5.83
C SER A 186 -17.43 29.97 6.34
N VAL A 187 -16.51 29.00 6.44
CA VAL A 187 -15.09 29.23 6.67
C VAL A 187 -14.34 28.72 5.43
N PRO A 188 -13.48 29.52 4.81
CA PRO A 188 -12.81 29.17 3.57
C PRO A 188 -11.85 27.98 3.77
N VAL A 189 -11.29 27.54 2.65
CA VAL A 189 -10.27 26.51 2.36
C VAL A 189 -8.97 26.61 3.21
N THR A 190 -9.02 27.09 4.46
CA THR A 190 -7.85 27.48 5.27
C THR A 190 -7.42 26.44 6.30
N ARG A 191 -8.08 25.28 6.40
CA ARG A 191 -7.74 24.25 7.40
C ARG A 191 -6.74 23.24 6.82
N GLN A 192 -5.48 23.65 6.83
CA GLN A 192 -4.33 22.96 6.23
C GLN A 192 -3.81 21.81 7.10
N ILE A 193 -3.18 20.81 6.45
CA ILE A 193 -2.42 19.73 7.10
C ILE A 193 -0.93 19.99 6.84
N PRO A 194 -0.13 20.30 7.88
CA PRO A 194 1.31 20.52 7.74
C PRO A 194 2.02 19.18 7.53
N LEU A 195 2.82 19.09 6.46
CA LEU A 195 3.72 17.96 6.19
C LEU A 195 5.19 18.38 6.19
N ASP A 196 5.48 19.65 6.47
CA ASP A 196 6.80 20.29 6.44
C ASP A 196 7.83 19.61 7.36
N HIS A 197 7.38 18.98 8.44
CA HIS A 197 8.23 18.27 9.38
C HIS A 197 8.65 16.86 8.93
N LEU A 198 8.01 16.32 7.88
CA LEU A 198 8.22 14.94 7.42
C LEU A 198 9.25 14.89 6.28
N GLN A 199 10.48 15.35 6.53
CA GLN A 199 11.52 15.44 5.50
C GLN A 199 11.90 14.09 4.87
N SER A 200 11.67 12.99 5.58
CA SER A 200 11.93 11.63 5.06
C SER A 200 10.78 11.07 4.21
N LEU A 201 9.66 11.78 4.09
CA LEU A 201 8.46 11.29 3.43
C LEU A 201 8.70 11.19 1.91
N SER A 202 8.62 9.98 1.38
CA SER A 202 8.77 9.69 -0.05
C SER A 202 7.44 9.26 -0.69
N SER A 203 6.52 8.68 0.09
CA SER A 203 5.25 8.18 -0.40
C SER A 203 4.06 8.69 0.42
N LEU A 204 3.01 9.13 -0.27
CA LEU A 204 1.74 9.54 0.33
C LEU A 204 0.57 8.81 -0.33
N THR A 205 -0.31 8.20 0.47
CA THR A 205 -1.63 7.72 0.04
C THR A 205 -2.70 8.56 0.72
N THR A 206 -3.61 9.15 -0.06
CA THR A 206 -4.54 10.15 0.47
C THR A 206 -5.79 10.30 -0.40
N THR A 207 -6.76 11.10 0.03
CA THR A 207 -7.92 11.47 -0.77
C THR A 207 -7.72 12.79 -1.52
N ALA A 208 -8.45 13.00 -2.61
CA ALA A 208 -8.48 14.23 -3.39
C ALA A 208 -8.78 15.48 -2.54
N THR A 209 -9.67 15.36 -1.55
CA THR A 209 -10.01 16.47 -0.65
C THR A 209 -8.83 16.86 0.23
N LEU A 210 -8.03 15.90 0.68
CA LEU A 210 -6.84 16.16 1.47
C LEU A 210 -5.71 16.75 0.63
N VAL A 211 -5.53 16.32 -0.62
CA VAL A 211 -4.55 16.92 -1.56
C VAL A 211 -4.75 18.42 -1.67
N ARG A 212 -6.00 18.87 -1.83
CA ARG A 212 -6.37 20.31 -1.88
C ARG A 212 -6.06 21.10 -0.61
N ARG A 213 -5.74 20.44 0.51
CA ARG A 213 -5.48 21.04 1.82
C ARG A 213 -4.00 20.98 2.23
N LEU A 214 -3.15 20.39 1.40
CA LEU A 214 -1.71 20.32 1.69
C LEU A 214 -1.09 21.72 1.51
N ARG A 215 -0.28 22.16 2.48
CA ARG A 215 0.39 23.46 2.44
C ARG A 215 1.86 23.30 2.06
N SER A 216 2.35 24.17 1.18
CA SER A 216 3.79 24.37 0.98
C SER A 216 4.45 24.96 2.24
N PRO A 217 5.66 24.53 2.63
CA PRO A 217 6.49 23.52 1.96
C PRO A 217 5.99 22.09 2.24
N VAL A 218 5.82 21.30 1.19
CA VAL A 218 5.54 19.86 1.29
C VAL A 218 6.83 19.10 0.97
N PRO A 219 7.11 17.96 1.63
CA PRO A 219 8.25 17.12 1.27
C PRO A 219 8.25 16.73 -0.21
N SER A 220 9.44 16.49 -0.75
CA SER A 220 9.64 16.00 -2.11
C SER A 220 9.17 14.55 -2.23
N LEU A 221 7.89 14.36 -2.51
CA LEU A 221 7.32 13.03 -2.73
C LEU A 221 7.76 12.46 -4.09
N THR A 222 8.14 11.19 -4.10
CA THR A 222 8.37 10.43 -5.33
C THR A 222 7.15 9.57 -5.69
N CYS A 223 6.34 9.18 -4.71
CA CYS A 223 5.14 8.36 -4.90
C CYS A 223 3.90 9.03 -4.31
N LEU A 224 2.80 9.06 -5.07
CA LEU A 224 1.51 9.59 -4.62
C LEU A 224 0.37 8.67 -5.07
N ALA A 225 -0.48 8.25 -4.15
CA ALA A 225 -1.75 7.60 -4.44
C ALA A 225 -2.90 8.50 -3.98
N VAL A 226 -3.86 8.76 -4.87
CA VAL A 226 -5.01 9.64 -4.60
C VAL A 226 -6.33 8.94 -4.90
N ASP A 227 -7.19 8.84 -3.89
CA ASP A 227 -8.59 8.47 -4.05
C ASP A 227 -9.42 9.70 -4.47
N MET A 228 -9.94 9.67 -5.69
CA MET A 228 -10.71 10.74 -6.30
C MET A 228 -12.21 10.46 -6.25
N VAL A 229 -12.97 11.47 -5.81
CA VAL A 229 -14.45 11.42 -5.79
C VAL A 229 -15.04 11.53 -7.20
N TYR A 230 -14.35 12.24 -8.09
CA TYR A 230 -14.75 12.46 -9.50
C TYR A 230 -13.66 11.94 -10.44
N PRO A 231 -14.02 11.51 -11.65
CA PRO A 231 -13.06 10.89 -12.57
C PRO A 231 -12.10 11.88 -13.22
N LEU A 232 -12.49 13.14 -13.36
CA LEU A 232 -11.58 14.19 -13.75
C LEU A 232 -11.84 15.41 -12.87
N ASP A 233 -10.92 15.65 -11.95
CA ASP A 233 -10.94 16.79 -11.05
C ASP A 233 -9.74 17.68 -11.37
N ALA A 234 -9.93 18.60 -12.31
CA ALA A 234 -8.85 19.46 -12.81
C ALA A 234 -8.18 20.25 -11.67
N ALA A 235 -8.94 20.65 -10.64
CA ALA A 235 -8.38 21.34 -9.48
C ALA A 235 -7.42 20.44 -8.69
N VAL A 236 -7.74 19.16 -8.52
CA VAL A 236 -6.85 18.19 -7.85
C VAL A 236 -5.60 17.94 -8.67
N LEU A 237 -5.72 17.73 -9.99
CA LEU A 237 -4.58 17.50 -10.87
C LEU A 237 -3.65 18.74 -10.94
N THR A 238 -4.24 19.94 -10.98
CA THR A 238 -3.50 21.20 -10.88
C THR A 238 -2.74 21.27 -9.57
N GLU A 239 -3.38 20.89 -8.46
CA GLU A 239 -2.75 20.92 -7.14
C GLU A 239 -1.62 19.89 -7.01
N ILE A 240 -1.79 18.69 -7.56
CA ILE A 240 -0.72 17.67 -7.66
C ILE A 240 0.45 18.22 -8.46
N SER A 241 0.18 18.78 -9.64
CA SER A 241 1.22 19.34 -10.52
C SER A 241 1.97 20.48 -9.84
N ARG A 242 1.24 21.40 -9.19
CA ARG A 242 1.80 22.54 -8.47
C ARG A 242 2.64 22.13 -7.26
N THR A 243 2.24 21.08 -6.55
CA THR A 243 2.85 20.70 -5.26
C THR A 243 3.96 19.65 -5.43
N PHE A 244 3.78 18.70 -6.35
CA PHE A 244 4.63 17.52 -6.48
C PHE A 244 5.18 17.31 -7.89
N GLY A 245 4.75 18.09 -8.90
CA GLY A 245 5.09 17.83 -10.29
C GLY A 245 6.60 17.69 -10.57
N GLN A 246 7.44 18.43 -9.84
CA GLN A 246 8.89 18.41 -10.01
C GLN A 246 9.61 17.22 -9.35
N THR A 247 8.93 16.43 -8.52
CA THR A 247 9.54 15.34 -7.75
C THR A 247 8.85 14.01 -7.94
N LEU A 248 7.59 14.02 -8.38
CA LEU A 248 6.75 12.84 -8.49
C LEU A 248 7.23 11.93 -9.62
N GLU A 249 7.55 10.69 -9.28
CA GLU A 249 8.00 9.64 -10.19
C GLU A 249 6.89 8.60 -10.42
N LYS A 250 6.00 8.40 -9.44
CA LYS A 250 4.90 7.44 -9.51
C LYS A 250 3.60 8.05 -9.00
N LEU A 251 2.54 7.94 -9.80
CA LEU A 251 1.20 8.43 -9.46
C LEU A 251 0.18 7.32 -9.64
N ARG A 252 -0.66 7.10 -8.62
CA ARG A 252 -1.86 6.26 -8.69
C ARG A 252 -3.08 7.13 -8.43
N LEU A 253 -4.05 7.09 -9.34
CA LEU A 253 -5.34 7.75 -9.16
C LEU A 253 -6.44 6.70 -9.16
N VAL A 254 -7.22 6.64 -8.09
CA VAL A 254 -8.42 5.82 -8.01
C VAL A 254 -9.61 6.73 -8.28
N ARG A 255 -10.29 6.51 -9.40
CA ARG A 255 -11.34 7.40 -9.92
C ARG A 255 -12.71 6.77 -9.73
N ALA A 256 -13.64 7.48 -9.11
CA ALA A 256 -15.01 7.01 -8.97
C ALA A 256 -15.94 7.58 -10.06
N PHE A 257 -16.56 6.70 -10.83
CA PHE A 257 -17.55 7.02 -11.87
C PHE A 257 -18.95 6.63 -11.36
N HIS A 258 -19.76 7.63 -11.07
CA HIS A 258 -21.08 7.43 -10.44
C HIS A 258 -22.23 7.41 -11.45
N ASN A 259 -22.07 8.06 -12.62
CA ASN A 259 -23.14 8.26 -13.60
C ASN A 259 -22.65 7.98 -15.02
N ARG A 260 -23.55 7.58 -15.94
CA ARG A 260 -23.21 7.30 -17.35
C ARG A 260 -22.49 8.44 -18.08
N HIS A 261 -22.89 9.68 -17.81
CA HIS A 261 -22.27 10.88 -18.40
C HIS A 261 -20.82 11.10 -17.95
N SER A 262 -20.37 10.46 -16.87
CA SER A 262 -19.00 10.57 -16.40
C SER A 262 -18.02 9.72 -17.22
N TYR A 263 -18.53 8.78 -18.04
CA TYR A 263 -17.70 7.89 -18.84
C TYR A 263 -17.04 8.56 -20.05
N SER A 264 -17.51 9.75 -20.46
CA SER A 264 -16.82 10.57 -21.48
C SER A 264 -15.52 11.21 -20.99
N TRP A 265 -15.03 10.84 -19.80
CA TRP A 265 -13.79 11.29 -19.19
C TRP A 265 -12.88 10.13 -18.76
N GLN A 266 -13.15 8.92 -19.26
CA GLN A 266 -12.38 7.72 -18.92
C GLN A 266 -10.95 7.74 -19.47
N SER A 267 -10.70 8.43 -20.59
CA SER A 267 -9.42 8.32 -21.28
C SER A 267 -8.23 8.79 -20.42
N PRO A 268 -7.21 7.94 -20.21
CA PRO A 268 -5.97 8.32 -19.52
C PRO A 268 -5.26 9.54 -20.11
N ALA A 269 -5.41 9.78 -21.42
CA ALA A 269 -4.77 10.91 -22.09
C ALA A 269 -5.22 12.27 -21.50
N ARG A 270 -6.47 12.38 -21.04
CA ARG A 270 -6.99 13.60 -20.41
C ARG A 270 -6.34 13.89 -19.06
N VAL A 271 -5.98 12.84 -18.33
CA VAL A 271 -5.26 12.96 -17.05
C VAL A 271 -3.83 13.42 -17.32
N CYS A 272 -3.18 12.87 -18.35
CA CYS A 272 -1.83 13.25 -18.76
C CYS A 272 -1.78 14.72 -19.24
N ASP A 273 -2.76 15.17 -20.03
CA ASP A 273 -2.91 16.57 -20.47
C ASP A 273 -3.05 17.55 -19.30
N ALA A 274 -3.79 17.17 -18.27
CA ALA A 274 -4.01 18.00 -17.09
C ALA A 274 -2.88 17.93 -16.04
N LEU A 275 -1.87 17.09 -16.24
CA LEU A 275 -0.74 16.91 -15.32
C LEU A 275 0.52 17.55 -15.88
N LEU A 276 1.18 18.38 -15.05
CA LEU A 276 2.54 18.87 -15.30
C LEU A 276 3.49 18.18 -14.33
N ALA A 277 3.94 16.98 -14.71
CA ALA A 277 4.79 16.12 -13.89
C ALA A 277 5.96 15.58 -14.73
N PRO A 278 7.00 16.40 -15.01
CA PRO A 278 8.08 16.05 -15.93
C PRO A 278 8.92 14.83 -15.54
N ARG A 279 8.88 14.39 -14.28
CA ARG A 279 9.60 13.22 -13.77
C ARG A 279 8.73 11.97 -13.62
N LEU A 280 7.44 12.06 -13.93
CA LEU A 280 6.51 10.95 -13.74
C LEU A 280 6.87 9.82 -14.70
N GLU A 281 7.36 8.71 -14.18
CA GLU A 281 7.73 7.52 -14.96
C GLU A 281 6.60 6.47 -14.99
N HIS A 282 5.77 6.43 -13.95
CA HIS A 282 4.71 5.42 -13.78
C HIS A 282 3.38 6.06 -13.38
N LEU A 283 2.34 5.84 -14.19
CA LEU A 283 0.97 6.28 -13.92
C LEU A 283 0.03 5.07 -13.83
N GLU A 284 -0.70 4.97 -12.72
CA GLU A 284 -1.78 4.00 -12.55
C GLU A 284 -3.13 4.70 -12.43
N LEU A 285 -4.10 4.29 -13.25
CA LEU A 285 -5.47 4.78 -13.18
C LEU A 285 -6.42 3.61 -12.87
N TRP A 286 -7.15 3.71 -11.77
CA TRP A 286 -8.08 2.69 -11.30
C TRP A 286 -9.50 3.23 -11.27
N ASP A 287 -10.31 2.84 -12.25
CA ASP A 287 -11.65 3.37 -12.43
C ASP A 287 -12.67 2.48 -11.74
N ARG A 288 -13.30 2.97 -10.68
CA ARG A 288 -14.40 2.30 -10.00
C ARG A 288 -15.72 2.81 -10.58
N ALA A 289 -16.59 1.90 -10.99
CA ALA A 289 -17.92 2.21 -11.48
C ALA A 289 -18.98 1.39 -10.73
N THR A 290 -20.19 1.92 -10.66
CA THR A 290 -21.36 1.18 -10.18
C THR A 290 -21.82 0.18 -11.25
N MET A 291 -22.30 -0.98 -10.83
CA MET A 291 -22.58 -2.15 -11.70
C MET A 291 -23.66 -1.92 -12.77
N GLU A 292 -24.42 -0.84 -12.72
CA GLU A 292 -25.61 -0.61 -13.56
C GLU A 292 -25.27 -0.19 -15.01
N ASP A 293 -24.04 0.29 -15.26
CA ASP A 293 -23.51 0.53 -16.61
C ASP A 293 -21.99 0.47 -16.57
N THR A 294 -21.37 -0.39 -17.39
CA THR A 294 -19.91 -0.53 -17.47
C THR A 294 -19.26 0.64 -18.23
N GLY A 295 -20.05 1.44 -18.95
CA GLY A 295 -19.53 2.49 -19.83
C GLY A 295 -18.92 1.97 -21.12
N LEU A 296 -19.08 0.67 -21.42
CA LEU A 296 -18.61 0.04 -22.66
C LEU A 296 -19.23 0.68 -23.93
N ASP A 297 -20.35 1.37 -23.74
CA ASP A 297 -21.08 2.05 -24.80
C ASP A 297 -20.56 3.45 -25.10
N SER A 298 -19.74 4.02 -24.21
CA SER A 298 -19.16 5.34 -24.33
C SER A 298 -17.65 5.22 -24.58
N THR A 299 -17.25 5.47 -25.83
CA THR A 299 -15.81 5.55 -26.17
C THR A 299 -15.37 7.01 -26.10
N ASP A 300 -14.58 7.33 -25.08
CA ASP A 300 -13.96 8.63 -24.89
C ASP A 300 -12.65 8.69 -25.68
N LEU A 301 -12.75 8.95 -26.97
CA LEU A 301 -11.60 9.14 -27.84
C LEU A 301 -11.32 10.62 -28.01
N VAL A 302 -10.05 10.97 -27.92
CA VAL A 302 -9.56 12.30 -28.26
C VAL A 302 -9.47 12.38 -29.78
N ALA A 303 -10.04 13.42 -30.39
CA ALA A 303 -9.95 13.64 -31.83
C ALA A 303 -8.48 13.81 -32.28
N ASP A 304 -8.12 13.26 -33.44
CA ASP A 304 -6.73 13.21 -33.94
C ASP A 304 -6.06 14.59 -34.07
N ASN A 305 -6.85 15.66 -34.27
CA ASN A 305 -6.36 17.05 -34.38
C ASN A 305 -6.52 17.85 -33.08
N SER A 306 -6.81 17.19 -31.96
CA SER A 306 -6.99 17.86 -30.68
C SER A 306 -5.63 18.33 -30.15
N PRO A 307 -5.53 19.58 -29.61
CA PRO A 307 -4.34 20.05 -28.90
C PRO A 307 -3.89 19.10 -27.78
N LEU A 308 -4.84 18.32 -27.23
CA LEU A 308 -4.61 17.32 -26.21
C LEU A 308 -3.56 16.27 -26.62
N HIS A 309 -3.46 15.91 -27.90
CA HIS A 309 -2.42 14.99 -28.39
C HIS A 309 -1.01 15.49 -28.05
N MET A 310 -0.75 16.78 -28.25
CA MET A 310 0.55 17.40 -28.01
C MET A 310 0.77 17.67 -26.52
N HIS A 311 -0.27 18.11 -25.81
CA HIS A 311 -0.15 18.50 -24.41
C HIS A 311 0.01 17.31 -23.46
N ALA A 312 -0.64 16.18 -23.74
CA ALA A 312 -0.58 15.01 -22.89
C ALA A 312 0.84 14.43 -22.78
N SER A 313 1.56 14.30 -23.89
CA SER A 313 2.96 13.85 -23.87
C SER A 313 3.91 14.93 -23.32
N ALA A 314 3.64 16.21 -23.61
CA ALA A 314 4.44 17.33 -23.11
C ALA A 314 4.34 17.55 -21.59
N GLY A 315 3.19 17.20 -20.97
CA GLY A 315 2.97 17.31 -19.52
C GLY A 315 3.67 16.24 -18.70
N VAL A 316 3.86 15.05 -19.27
CA VAL A 316 4.48 13.88 -18.64
C VAL A 316 5.55 13.22 -19.53
N PRO A 317 6.59 13.96 -19.95
CA PRO A 317 7.59 13.51 -20.92
C PRO A 317 8.42 12.30 -20.47
N ALA A 318 8.56 12.06 -19.17
CA ALA A 318 9.28 10.90 -18.63
C ALA A 318 8.41 9.65 -18.49
N LEU A 319 7.12 9.70 -18.86
CA LEU A 319 6.20 8.59 -18.67
C LEU A 319 6.66 7.37 -19.47
N ARG A 320 6.94 6.28 -18.75
CA ARG A 320 7.36 5.00 -19.35
C ARG A 320 6.29 3.95 -19.25
N THR A 321 5.49 3.96 -18.18
CA THR A 321 4.48 2.94 -17.92
C THR A 321 3.15 3.58 -17.56
N LEU A 322 2.11 3.19 -18.29
CA LEU A 322 0.72 3.50 -17.97
C LEU A 322 -0.03 2.20 -17.69
N MET A 323 -0.50 2.03 -16.45
CA MET A 323 -1.44 0.98 -16.08
C MET A 323 -2.83 1.57 -15.94
N TRP A 324 -3.81 0.99 -16.62
CA TRP A 324 -5.19 1.45 -16.58
C TRP A 324 -6.14 0.30 -16.32
N ALA A 325 -6.85 0.37 -15.20
CA ALA A 325 -7.96 -0.49 -14.86
C ALA A 325 -9.28 0.24 -15.15
N PRO A 326 -9.84 0.14 -16.37
CA PRO A 326 -11.04 0.86 -16.78
C PRO A 326 -12.28 0.44 -15.99
N ALA A 327 -13.31 1.29 -16.03
CA ALA A 327 -14.60 1.02 -15.39
C ALA A 327 -15.30 -0.21 -15.99
N TRP A 328 -15.09 -0.45 -17.29
CA TRP A 328 -15.58 -1.62 -18.01
C TRP A 328 -14.65 -2.85 -17.86
N ARG A 329 -13.67 -2.84 -16.94
CA ARG A 329 -12.93 -4.07 -16.62
C ARG A 329 -13.91 -5.15 -16.16
N GLY A 330 -13.72 -6.39 -16.59
CA GLY A 330 -14.66 -7.48 -16.34
C GLY A 330 -15.83 -7.57 -17.33
N ALA A 331 -16.12 -6.54 -18.14
CA ALA A 331 -17.21 -6.57 -19.13
C ALA A 331 -16.99 -7.56 -20.30
N SER A 332 -15.82 -8.21 -20.37
CA SER A 332 -15.52 -9.21 -21.38
C SER A 332 -16.48 -10.42 -21.34
N SER A 333 -17.05 -10.72 -20.17
CA SER A 333 -18.01 -11.81 -19.96
C SER A 333 -19.43 -11.46 -20.41
N THR A 334 -19.78 -10.17 -20.47
CA THR A 334 -21.14 -9.70 -20.82
C THR A 334 -21.26 -9.37 -22.30
N ASP A 335 -20.30 -8.65 -22.89
CA ASP A 335 -20.25 -8.34 -24.32
C ASP A 335 -18.83 -8.43 -24.87
N THR A 336 -18.41 -9.65 -25.19
CA THR A 336 -17.05 -9.94 -25.68
C THR A 336 -16.72 -9.21 -26.99
N LYS A 337 -17.70 -9.02 -27.89
CA LYS A 337 -17.45 -8.41 -29.21
C LYS A 337 -17.17 -6.92 -29.03
N ARG A 338 -18.05 -6.21 -28.33
CA ARG A 338 -17.88 -4.78 -28.06
C ARG A 338 -16.66 -4.50 -27.20
N PHE A 339 -16.42 -5.34 -26.18
CA PHE A 339 -15.21 -5.27 -25.36
C PHE A 339 -13.94 -5.33 -26.19
N LYS A 340 -13.82 -6.29 -27.11
CA LYS A 340 -12.64 -6.41 -27.99
C LYS A 340 -12.46 -5.20 -28.91
N ILE A 341 -13.55 -4.59 -29.38
CA ILE A 341 -13.50 -3.37 -30.20
C ILE A 341 -12.99 -2.21 -29.35
N VAL A 342 -13.66 -1.90 -28.24
CA VAL A 342 -13.32 -0.80 -27.33
C VAL A 342 -11.86 -0.90 -26.85
N MET A 343 -11.45 -2.09 -26.42
CA MET A 343 -10.07 -2.37 -26.00
C MET A 343 -9.05 -2.08 -27.12
N ARG A 344 -9.28 -2.58 -28.33
CA ARG A 344 -8.38 -2.31 -29.47
C ARG A 344 -8.30 -0.81 -29.78
N THR A 345 -9.44 -0.12 -29.74
CA THR A 345 -9.53 1.31 -30.04
C THR A 345 -8.76 2.14 -29.01
N TYR A 346 -9.01 1.96 -27.71
CA TYR A 346 -8.27 2.67 -26.67
C TYR A 346 -6.78 2.39 -26.71
N ARG A 347 -6.38 1.13 -26.96
CA ARG A 347 -4.97 0.77 -27.08
C ARG A 347 -4.27 1.53 -28.21
N ALA A 348 -4.85 1.49 -29.41
CA ALA A 348 -4.27 2.18 -30.56
C ALA A 348 -4.18 3.69 -30.30
N HIS A 349 -5.25 4.25 -29.73
CA HIS A 349 -5.36 5.67 -29.42
C HIS A 349 -4.36 6.15 -28.37
N LEU A 350 -4.23 5.45 -27.24
CA LEU A 350 -3.29 5.82 -26.17
C LEU A 350 -1.83 5.67 -26.61
N LEU A 351 -1.50 4.62 -27.37
CA LEU A 351 -0.15 4.47 -27.92
C LEU A 351 0.18 5.59 -28.92
N ALA A 352 -0.79 6.07 -29.70
CA ALA A 352 -0.57 7.18 -30.63
C ALA A 352 -0.35 8.53 -29.91
N ILE A 353 -0.92 8.73 -28.73
CA ILE A 353 -0.79 9.99 -27.97
C ILE A 353 0.45 10.01 -27.08
N LEU A 354 0.71 8.90 -26.38
CA LEU A 354 1.67 8.86 -25.27
C LEU A 354 2.97 8.14 -25.63
N GLU A 355 3.19 7.77 -26.90
CA GLU A 355 4.43 7.09 -27.29
C GLU A 355 5.68 7.94 -26.99
N PRO A 356 6.75 7.34 -26.43
CA PRO A 356 6.92 5.92 -26.13
C PRO A 356 6.48 5.49 -24.71
N ILE A 357 5.54 4.54 -24.62
CA ILE A 357 5.12 3.92 -23.35
C ILE A 357 4.92 2.41 -23.44
N ALA A 358 5.03 1.75 -22.28
CA ALA A 358 4.42 0.47 -21.98
C ALA A 358 3.00 0.71 -21.42
N LEU A 359 2.00 0.16 -22.11
CA LEU A 359 0.59 0.28 -21.77
C LEU A 359 0.06 -1.06 -21.24
N ALA A 360 -0.42 -1.07 -20.01
CA ALA A 360 -1.11 -2.20 -19.39
C ALA A 360 -2.58 -1.84 -19.20
N ILE A 361 -3.49 -2.51 -19.92
CA ILE A 361 -4.94 -2.32 -19.73
C ILE A 361 -5.52 -3.53 -19.01
N CYS A 362 -5.96 -3.34 -17.76
CA CYS A 362 -6.49 -4.40 -16.92
C CYS A 362 -7.87 -4.84 -17.42
N VAL A 363 -8.04 -6.15 -17.54
CA VAL A 363 -9.30 -6.78 -17.99
C VAL A 363 -10.02 -7.49 -16.86
N SER A 364 -9.31 -7.74 -15.77
CA SER A 364 -9.83 -8.19 -14.47
C SER A 364 -8.91 -7.63 -13.38
N ASP A 365 -9.19 -7.93 -12.12
CA ASP A 365 -8.32 -7.51 -11.01
C ASP A 365 -6.96 -8.23 -11.00
N THR A 366 -6.84 -9.34 -11.73
CA THR A 366 -5.63 -10.17 -11.76
C THR A 366 -4.97 -10.25 -13.13
N HIS A 367 -5.53 -9.65 -14.18
CA HIS A 367 -5.01 -9.77 -15.54
C HIS A 367 -5.04 -8.46 -16.31
N ALA A 368 -4.00 -8.20 -17.10
CA ALA A 368 -3.92 -7.08 -18.03
C ALA A 368 -3.39 -7.50 -19.40
N TYR A 369 -3.82 -6.77 -20.43
CA TYR A 369 -3.19 -6.80 -21.74
C TYR A 369 -2.04 -5.80 -21.78
N LEU A 370 -0.84 -6.31 -22.07
CA LEU A 370 0.33 -5.47 -22.28
C LEU A 370 0.50 -5.12 -23.76
N ALA A 371 0.79 -3.86 -24.01
CA ALA A 371 1.22 -3.34 -25.31
C ALA A 371 2.36 -2.35 -25.09
N TRP A 372 3.20 -2.16 -26.09
CA TRP A 372 4.26 -1.16 -26.05
C TRP A 372 4.45 -0.52 -27.41
N SER A 373 4.89 0.74 -27.39
CA SER A 373 5.46 1.41 -28.55
C SER A 373 6.97 1.55 -28.39
N LYS A 374 7.70 1.50 -29.50
CA LYS A 374 9.13 1.81 -29.54
C LYS A 374 9.30 2.94 -30.54
N GLU A 375 10.10 3.94 -30.17
CA GLU A 375 10.44 5.10 -31.02
C GLU A 375 10.61 4.69 -32.50
N ASP A 376 9.94 5.45 -33.36
CA ASP A 376 9.94 5.36 -34.82
C ASP A 376 9.36 4.08 -35.47
N ARG A 377 8.82 3.13 -34.70
CA ARG A 377 8.05 2.01 -35.26
C ARG A 377 6.97 1.55 -34.29
N THR A 378 5.71 1.84 -34.60
CA THR A 378 4.51 1.21 -34.01
C THR A 378 4.44 -0.28 -34.38
N ARG A 379 5.43 -1.08 -33.95
CA ARG A 379 5.34 -2.53 -33.94
C ARG A 379 4.53 -2.93 -32.72
N HIS A 380 3.22 -2.97 -32.90
CA HIS A 380 2.33 -3.59 -31.93
C HIS A 380 2.69 -5.08 -31.85
N LYS A 381 3.46 -5.49 -30.84
CA LYS A 381 3.55 -6.92 -30.52
C LYS A 381 2.17 -7.40 -30.12
N ALA A 382 1.83 -8.63 -30.50
CA ALA A 382 0.56 -9.24 -30.11
C ALA A 382 0.39 -9.11 -28.58
N PRO A 383 -0.79 -8.67 -28.11
CA PRO A 383 -1.00 -8.40 -26.70
C PRO A 383 -0.82 -9.70 -25.92
N SER A 384 0.07 -9.69 -24.94
CA SER A 384 0.21 -10.79 -23.98
C SER A 384 -0.69 -10.50 -22.80
N LEU A 385 -1.53 -11.48 -22.43
CA LEU A 385 -2.22 -11.48 -21.16
C LEU A 385 -1.19 -11.77 -20.07
N VAL A 386 -1.06 -10.88 -19.10
CA VAL A 386 -0.10 -11.01 -18.00
C VAL A 386 -0.85 -10.87 -16.68
N GLU A 387 -0.41 -11.64 -15.68
CA GLU A 387 -0.91 -11.51 -14.31
C GLU A 387 -0.50 -10.15 -13.73
N VAL A 388 -1.49 -9.44 -13.19
CA VAL A 388 -1.29 -8.18 -12.48
C VAL A 388 -1.18 -8.51 -11.01
N THR A 389 0.03 -8.42 -10.47
CA THR A 389 0.26 -8.45 -9.02
C THR A 389 0.16 -7.03 -8.48
N SER A 390 -0.59 -6.80 -7.39
CA SER A 390 -0.62 -5.49 -6.68
C SER A 390 0.78 -5.02 -6.26
N GLU A 391 1.75 -5.94 -6.22
CA GLU A 391 3.17 -5.73 -5.96
C GLU A 391 3.83 -4.63 -6.80
N MET A 392 3.32 -4.30 -8.01
CA MET A 392 3.97 -3.29 -8.85
C MET A 392 4.02 -1.90 -8.19
N TRP A 393 3.03 -1.59 -7.34
CA TRP A 393 3.00 -0.38 -6.52
C TRP A 393 3.57 -0.59 -5.13
N GLU A 394 3.30 -1.76 -4.52
CA GLU A 394 3.76 -2.08 -3.15
C GLU A 394 5.27 -2.21 -3.05
N LYS A 395 5.99 -2.54 -4.13
CA LYS A 395 7.47 -2.51 -4.14
C LYS A 395 8.08 -1.11 -3.93
N CYS A 396 7.25 -0.07 -3.83
CA CYS A 396 7.62 1.32 -3.54
C CYS A 396 7.14 1.80 -2.17
N LEU A 397 6.33 1.01 -1.48
CA LEU A 397 5.93 1.18 -0.07
C LEU A 397 6.89 0.40 0.82
#